data_AF-A0AAW1B2S0-F1
#
_entry.id   AF-A0AAW1B2S0-F1
#
_cell.length_a   1.000
_cell.length_b   1.000
_cell.length_c   1.000
_cell.angle_alpha   90.00
_cell.angle_beta   90.00
_cell.angle_gamma   90.00
#
_symmetry.space_group_name_H-M   'P 1'
#
loop_
_entity.id
_entity.type
_entity.pdbx_description
1 polymer ?
#
loop_
_entity_poly.entity_id
_entity_poly.type
_entity_poly.pdbx_seq_one_letter_code
_entity_poly.pdbx_strand_id
1 'polypeptide(L)'
;MWKDASVSCQKDGGHLLSIHDIEEHSFVFSQLGYKPTDNLWIGLNDQKTTSYFECSDGTTVRFIKWQKGEPILISDVQEDCVIMSGENGYWADYFYEEELGYICKKKNLQNFFLEQMKLLIQNAKKAGKGPNPGCVAIRMGDAAGLWDVMNCEQRAPFLCKRLAEGVTPPPIPRATSPPPCPEE
;
A
#
# COMPACT_ATOMS: atom_id res chain seq x y z
N MET A 1 -3.49 -4.36 23.34
CA MET A 1 -3.71 -5.77 22.91
C MET A 1 -4.41 -5.82 21.55
N TRP A 2 -4.18 -6.88 20.77
CA TRP A 2 -4.82 -7.05 19.45
C TRP A 2 -6.36 -7.08 19.52
N LYS A 3 -6.92 -7.75 20.53
CA LYS A 3 -8.38 -7.84 20.73
C LYS A 3 -9.01 -6.46 20.97
N ASP A 4 -8.36 -5.60 21.74
CA ASP A 4 -8.83 -4.23 21.98
C ASP A 4 -8.79 -3.39 20.72
N ALA A 5 -7.72 -3.52 19.92
CA ALA A 5 -7.59 -2.87 18.63
C ALA A 5 -8.70 -3.32 17.66
N SER A 6 -8.99 -4.62 17.62
CA SER A 6 -10.07 -5.20 16.83
C SER A 6 -11.44 -4.64 17.24
N VAL A 7 -11.75 -4.61 18.54
CA VAL A 7 -12.98 -4.00 19.07
C VAL A 7 -13.05 -2.51 18.77
N SER A 8 -11.93 -1.78 18.86
CA SER A 8 -11.87 -0.35 18.55
C SER A 8 -12.23 -0.07 17.09
N CYS A 9 -11.62 -0.79 16.14
CA CYS A 9 -11.97 -0.65 14.73
C CYS A 9 -13.45 -0.98 14.45
N GLN A 10 -14.00 -2.00 15.13
CA GLN A 10 -15.41 -2.40 14.99
C GLN A 10 -16.38 -1.35 15.51
N LYS A 11 -16.09 -0.70 16.65
CA LYS A 11 -16.90 0.41 17.19
C LYS A 11 -17.02 1.56 16.18
N ASP A 12 -16.00 1.73 15.37
CA ASP A 12 -15.89 2.74 14.34
C ASP A 12 -16.48 2.31 12.97
N GLY A 13 -17.11 1.14 12.88
CA GLY A 13 -17.70 0.62 11.64
C GLY A 13 -16.69 0.06 10.64
N GLY A 14 -15.53 -0.37 11.12
CA GLY A 14 -14.50 -1.03 10.33
C GLY A 14 -14.00 -2.33 10.96
N HIS A 15 -12.88 -2.81 10.45
CA HIS A 15 -12.13 -3.93 11.02
C HIS A 15 -10.64 -3.58 11.02
N LEU A 16 -9.83 -4.37 11.71
CA LEU A 16 -8.38 -4.27 11.53
C LEU A 16 -8.00 -4.50 10.07
N LEU A 17 -6.94 -3.83 9.64
CA LEU A 17 -6.51 -3.79 8.24
C LEU A 17 -6.30 -5.21 7.66
N SER A 18 -7.06 -5.53 6.62
CA SER A 18 -6.80 -6.63 5.70
C SER A 18 -6.10 -6.08 4.44
N ILE A 19 -5.02 -6.75 4.02
CA ILE A 19 -4.22 -6.40 2.85
C ILE A 19 -4.30 -7.54 1.84
N HIS A 20 -4.73 -7.24 0.63
CA HIS A 20 -5.06 -8.29 -0.35
C HIS A 20 -4.21 -8.27 -1.62
N ASP A 21 -3.37 -7.26 -1.81
CA ASP A 21 -2.48 -7.10 -2.94
C ASP A 21 -1.35 -6.11 -2.61
N ILE A 22 -0.42 -5.97 -3.55
CA ILE A 22 0.76 -5.12 -3.37
C ILE A 22 0.39 -3.64 -3.39
N GLU A 23 -0.68 -3.26 -4.10
CA GLU A 23 -1.18 -1.90 -4.17
C GLU A 23 -1.74 -1.46 -2.81
N GLU A 24 -2.55 -2.29 -2.14
CA GLU A 24 -3.02 -2.04 -0.79
C GLU A 24 -1.85 -1.93 0.21
N HIS A 25 -0.87 -2.83 0.13
CA HIS A 25 0.33 -2.78 0.98
C HIS A 25 1.10 -1.47 0.77
N SER A 26 1.36 -1.11 -0.48
CA SER A 26 2.08 0.11 -0.85
C SER A 26 1.32 1.37 -0.42
N PHE A 27 -0.02 1.36 -0.50
CA PHE A 27 -0.84 2.47 -0.03
C PHE A 27 -0.68 2.67 1.48
N VAL A 28 -0.81 1.59 2.25
CA VAL A 28 -0.67 1.63 3.73
C VAL A 28 0.73 2.11 4.11
N PHE A 29 1.76 1.54 3.49
CA PHE A 29 3.15 1.89 3.76
C PHE A 29 3.50 3.35 3.40
N SER A 30 2.99 3.86 2.27
CA SER A 30 3.43 5.18 1.77
C SER A 30 2.50 6.35 2.09
N GLN A 31 1.20 6.11 2.27
CA GLN A 31 0.19 7.18 2.37
C GLN A 31 -0.35 7.39 3.78
N LEU A 32 -0.22 6.41 4.67
CA LEU A 32 -0.72 6.52 6.05
C LEU A 32 0.32 7.04 7.05
N GLY A 33 1.46 7.52 6.57
CA GLY A 33 2.51 8.08 7.43
C GLY A 33 3.24 7.04 8.28
N TYR A 34 3.25 5.78 7.81
CA TYR A 34 4.01 4.69 8.43
C TYR A 34 5.48 5.06 8.60
N LYS A 35 6.04 4.76 9.76
CA LYS A 35 7.45 4.96 10.09
C LYS A 35 8.14 3.60 10.28
N PRO A 36 9.43 3.48 9.92
CA PRO A 36 10.21 2.26 10.17
C PRO A 36 10.24 1.78 11.63
N THR A 37 9.97 2.68 12.57
CA THR A 37 9.91 2.42 14.02
C THR A 37 8.52 1.97 14.49
N ASP A 38 7.52 1.96 13.61
CA ASP A 38 6.16 1.61 13.99
C ASP A 38 5.99 0.09 14.06
N ASN A 39 5.32 -0.36 15.12
CA ASN A 39 4.79 -1.71 15.27
C ASN A 39 3.27 -1.57 15.36
N LEU A 40 2.56 -2.00 14.32
CA LEU A 40 1.12 -1.76 14.20
C LEU A 40 0.35 -3.07 14.00
N TRP A 41 -0.68 -3.28 14.80
CA TRP A 41 -1.60 -4.42 14.61
C TRP A 41 -2.33 -4.32 13.27
N ILE A 42 -2.35 -5.45 12.56
CA ILE A 42 -3.17 -5.67 11.36
C ILE A 42 -4.18 -6.81 11.61
N GLY A 43 -5.07 -7.05 10.67
CA GLY A 43 -6.21 -7.96 10.84
C GLY A 43 -5.89 -9.44 10.71
N LEU A 44 -4.66 -9.81 10.34
CA LEU A 44 -4.24 -11.20 10.16
C LEU A 44 -3.95 -11.84 11.53
N ASN A 45 -4.47 -13.03 11.78
CA ASN A 45 -4.36 -13.77 13.04
C ASN A 45 -4.60 -15.26 12.82
N ASP A 46 -4.14 -16.14 13.70
CA ASP A 46 -4.37 -17.59 13.68
C ASP A 46 -4.93 -18.11 15.01
N GLN A 47 -5.58 -17.23 15.79
CA GLN A 47 -6.19 -17.51 17.10
C GLN A 47 -7.16 -18.71 17.12
N LYS A 48 -7.81 -19.02 15.99
CA LYS A 48 -8.76 -20.15 15.92
C LYS A 48 -8.04 -21.48 15.71
N THR A 49 -6.95 -21.47 14.96
CA THR A 49 -6.25 -22.68 14.53
C THR A 49 -4.82 -22.27 14.25
N THR A 50 -3.92 -22.66 15.15
CA THR A 50 -2.49 -22.38 15.04
C THR A 50 -1.96 -22.71 13.66
N SER A 51 -1.15 -21.80 13.10
CA SER A 51 -0.60 -21.88 11.73
C SER A 51 -1.63 -21.74 10.60
N TYR A 52 -2.90 -21.45 10.91
CA TYR A 52 -3.93 -21.17 9.91
C TYR A 52 -4.42 -19.73 10.07
N PHE A 53 -3.81 -18.83 9.29
CA PHE A 53 -4.09 -17.40 9.34
C PHE A 53 -5.41 -17.05 8.65
N GLU A 54 -6.19 -16.19 9.30
CA GLU A 54 -7.45 -15.63 8.83
C GLU A 54 -7.47 -14.10 9.00
N CYS A 55 -8.19 -13.39 8.14
CA CYS A 55 -8.46 -11.97 8.32
C CYS A 55 -9.64 -11.76 9.30
N SER A 56 -9.48 -10.84 10.25
CA SER A 56 -10.52 -10.46 11.23
C SER A 56 -11.80 -9.87 10.62
N ASP A 57 -11.74 -9.40 9.38
CA ASP A 57 -12.90 -8.87 8.62
C ASP A 57 -13.63 -9.97 7.80
N GLY A 58 -13.17 -11.23 7.92
CA GLY A 58 -13.72 -12.40 7.24
C GLY A 58 -13.34 -12.51 5.77
N THR A 59 -12.47 -11.64 5.24
CA THR A 59 -11.96 -11.76 3.88
C THR A 59 -10.97 -12.91 3.75
N THR A 60 -10.85 -13.45 2.53
CA THR A 60 -9.89 -14.53 2.24
C THR A 60 -8.47 -13.98 2.20
N VAL A 61 -7.55 -14.66 2.87
CA VAL A 61 -6.11 -14.40 2.79
C VAL A 61 -5.62 -14.78 1.39
N ARG A 62 -5.32 -13.77 0.56
CA ARG A 62 -4.79 -13.97 -0.81
C ARG A 62 -3.44 -13.29 -1.05
N PHE A 63 -2.90 -12.63 -0.03
CA PHE A 63 -1.63 -11.91 -0.08
C PHE A 63 -0.94 -12.02 1.27
N ILE A 64 0.38 -12.27 1.23
CA ILE A 64 1.24 -12.35 2.41
C ILE A 64 2.55 -11.62 2.15
N LYS A 65 3.03 -10.87 3.15
CA LYS A 65 4.33 -10.16 3.12
C LYS A 65 5.08 -10.31 4.43
N TRP A 66 5.44 -11.54 4.75
CA TRP A 66 6.26 -11.86 5.91
C TRP A 66 7.65 -11.22 5.86
N GLN A 67 8.16 -10.83 7.03
CA GLN A 67 9.56 -10.56 7.23
C GLN A 67 10.37 -11.83 7.02
N LYS A 68 11.68 -11.67 6.80
CA LYS A 68 12.56 -12.81 6.56
C LYS A 68 12.65 -13.66 7.84
N GLY A 69 12.18 -14.90 7.75
CA GLY A 69 12.18 -15.84 8.89
C GLY A 69 10.83 -16.00 9.57
N GLU A 70 9.83 -15.22 9.16
CA GLU A 70 8.45 -15.24 9.69
C GLU A 70 7.51 -16.10 8.83
N PRO A 71 6.40 -16.61 9.41
CA PRO A 71 6.06 -16.59 10.83
C PRO A 71 6.91 -17.59 11.64
N ILE A 72 7.16 -17.30 12.93
CA ILE A 72 7.89 -18.22 13.81
C ILE A 72 6.89 -19.15 14.50
N LEU A 73 6.90 -20.42 14.12
CA LEU A 73 6.00 -21.42 14.71
C LEU A 73 6.50 -21.88 16.08
N ILE A 74 6.31 -21.07 17.13
CA ILE A 74 6.64 -21.46 18.51
C ILE A 74 5.41 -22.10 19.16
N SER A 75 5.40 -23.44 19.26
CA SER A 75 4.26 -24.24 19.71
C SER A 75 3.78 -24.00 21.15
N ASP A 76 4.50 -23.20 21.94
CA ASP A 76 4.25 -22.99 23.38
C ASP A 76 4.06 -21.49 23.73
N VAL A 77 3.99 -20.62 22.72
CA VAL A 77 3.81 -19.18 22.87
C VAL A 77 2.63 -18.75 21.99
N GLN A 78 1.65 -18.09 22.58
CA GLN A 78 0.53 -17.50 21.84
C GLN A 78 0.99 -16.23 21.12
N GLU A 79 1.66 -16.38 19.98
CA GLU A 79 1.95 -15.29 19.03
C GLU A 79 0.89 -15.28 17.93
N ASP A 80 -0.39 -15.36 18.31
CA ASP A 80 -1.47 -15.66 17.36
C ASP A 80 -1.90 -14.46 16.48
N CYS A 81 -1.14 -13.37 16.49
CA CYS A 81 -1.53 -12.07 15.95
C CYS A 81 -0.39 -11.42 15.17
N VAL A 82 -0.74 -10.71 14.09
CA VAL A 82 0.26 -10.19 13.15
C VAL A 82 0.39 -8.68 13.25
N ILE A 83 1.64 -8.20 13.27
CA ILE A 83 1.98 -6.79 13.16
C ILE A 83 2.59 -6.45 11.79
N MET A 84 2.50 -5.19 11.41
CA MET A 84 3.30 -4.56 10.37
C MET A 84 4.45 -3.79 11.03
N SER A 85 5.70 -4.12 10.69
CA SER A 85 6.90 -3.56 11.33
C SER A 85 8.12 -3.43 10.40
N GLY A 86 9.10 -2.64 10.84
CA GLY A 86 10.40 -2.49 10.18
C GLY A 86 10.40 -1.56 8.95
N GLU A 87 11.57 -1.43 8.32
CA GLU A 87 11.80 -0.45 7.24
C GLU A 87 10.91 -0.61 6.00
N ASN A 88 10.43 -1.83 5.75
CA ASN A 88 9.62 -2.19 4.59
C ASN A 88 8.14 -2.43 4.93
N GLY A 89 7.76 -2.33 6.21
CA GLY A 89 6.41 -2.64 6.67
C GLY A 89 5.99 -4.06 6.33
N TYR A 90 6.91 -5.02 6.42
CA TYR A 90 6.59 -6.43 6.30
C TYR A 90 6.06 -6.94 7.64
N TRP A 91 5.57 -8.18 7.63
CA TRP A 91 4.75 -8.70 8.70
C TRP A 91 5.53 -9.66 9.57
N ALA A 92 5.25 -9.64 10.86
CA ALA A 92 5.75 -10.62 11.81
C ALA A 92 4.59 -11.09 12.67
N ASP A 93 4.65 -12.34 13.13
CA ASP A 93 3.81 -12.71 14.26
C ASP A 93 4.32 -12.00 15.53
N TYR A 94 3.45 -11.87 16.51
CA TYR A 94 3.76 -11.12 17.72
C TYR A 94 2.85 -11.49 18.88
N PHE A 95 3.38 -11.35 20.09
CA PHE A 95 2.66 -11.54 21.35
C PHE A 95 1.37 -10.69 21.41
N TYR A 96 0.21 -11.35 21.45
CA TYR A 96 -1.10 -10.69 21.30
C TYR A 96 -1.44 -9.70 22.43
N GLU A 97 -0.81 -9.84 23.61
CA GLU A 97 -1.04 -9.03 24.80
C GLU A 97 -0.34 -7.67 24.76
N GLU A 98 0.49 -7.42 23.76
CA GLU A 98 1.24 -6.17 23.66
C GLU A 98 0.36 -4.96 23.33
N GLU A 99 0.71 -3.83 23.92
CA GLU A 99 0.06 -2.53 23.70
C GLU A 99 0.73 -1.79 22.54
N LEU A 100 0.18 -1.97 21.34
CA LEU A 100 0.69 -1.37 20.10
C LEU A 100 -0.35 -0.47 19.42
N GLY A 101 0.13 0.37 18.51
CA GLY A 101 -0.75 1.06 17.56
C GLY A 101 -1.45 0.07 16.61
N TYR A 102 -2.43 0.53 15.85
CA TYR A 102 -3.21 -0.33 14.96
C TYR A 102 -3.78 0.44 13.77
N ILE A 103 -4.06 -0.28 12.67
CA ILE A 103 -4.63 0.30 11.46
C ILE A 103 -6.01 -0.32 11.22
N CYS A 104 -7.03 0.54 11.06
CA CYS A 104 -8.38 0.12 10.70
C CYS A 104 -8.66 0.31 9.21
N LYS A 105 -9.37 -0.65 8.61
CA LYS A 105 -9.96 -0.55 7.26
C LYS A 105 -11.47 -0.52 7.38
N LYS A 106 -12.10 0.52 6.84
CA LYS A 106 -13.56 0.63 6.72
C LYS A 106 -13.96 0.31 5.29
N LYS A 107 -15.00 -0.51 5.10
CA LYS A 107 -15.62 -0.67 3.78
C LYS A 107 -16.30 0.64 3.44
N ASN A 108 -15.89 1.27 2.35
CA ASN A 108 -16.60 2.45 1.88
C ASN A 108 -17.98 2.00 1.38
N LEU A 109 -19.05 2.35 2.09
CA LEU A 109 -20.43 2.13 1.63
C LEU A 109 -20.78 3.01 0.41
N GLN A 110 -19.87 3.87 -0.06
CA GLN A 110 -20.04 4.74 -1.24
C GLN A 110 -19.61 4.11 -2.58
N ASN A 111 -19.53 2.78 -2.69
CA ASN A 111 -19.45 2.12 -4.00
C ASN A 111 -20.72 2.30 -4.86
N PHE A 112 -21.76 2.99 -4.35
CA PHE A 112 -22.93 3.39 -5.14
C PHE A 112 -22.86 4.83 -5.69
N PHE A 113 -21.99 5.71 -5.17
CA PHE A 113 -21.96 7.13 -5.57
C PHE A 113 -20.74 7.52 -6.43
N LEU A 114 -19.66 6.73 -6.43
CA LEU A 114 -18.38 7.13 -7.07
C LEU A 114 -18.26 6.76 -8.57
N GLU A 115 -19.10 5.86 -9.10
CA GLU A 115 -19.20 5.61 -10.57
C GLU A 115 -19.72 6.85 -11.34
N GLN A 116 -20.47 7.73 -10.68
CA GLN A 116 -21.00 8.97 -11.26
C GLN A 116 -19.98 10.13 -11.27
N MET A 117 -18.86 10.00 -10.55
CA MET A 117 -17.75 10.95 -10.60
C MET A 117 -16.70 10.54 -11.65
N LYS A 118 -17.15 10.26 -12.88
CA LYS A 118 -16.36 10.33 -14.13
C LYS A 118 -15.88 11.77 -14.43
N LEU A 119 -15.43 12.49 -13.41
CA LEU A 119 -15.20 13.91 -13.44
C LEU A 119 -13.82 14.23 -14.03
N LEU A 120 -13.81 14.21 -15.36
CA LEU A 120 -12.98 15.03 -16.24
C LEU A 120 -11.48 14.72 -16.09
N ILE A 121 -10.64 15.07 -17.05
CA ILE A 121 -9.79 16.24 -16.97
C ILE A 121 -8.98 16.21 -18.31
N GLN A 122 -8.76 17.37 -18.93
CA GLN A 122 -7.97 17.62 -20.17
C GLN A 122 -6.50 18.05 -19.96
N ASN A 123 -5.58 17.47 -20.74
CA ASN A 123 -4.28 18.00 -21.25
C ASN A 123 -3.05 17.10 -21.03
N ALA A 124 -2.49 16.62 -22.16
CA ALA A 124 -1.24 15.88 -22.26
C ALA A 124 -0.01 16.81 -22.22
N LYS A 125 1.12 16.33 -21.66
CA LYS A 125 2.42 17.01 -21.71
C LYS A 125 3.32 16.37 -22.76
N LYS A 126 3.91 17.21 -23.62
CA LYS A 126 4.87 16.84 -24.66
C LYS A 126 6.20 16.38 -24.05
N ALA A 127 6.56 15.11 -24.23
CA ALA A 127 7.89 14.62 -23.93
C ALA A 127 8.77 14.78 -25.18
N GLY A 128 9.91 15.45 -25.06
CA GLY A 128 10.79 15.72 -26.20
C GLY A 128 12.26 15.49 -25.86
N LYS A 129 12.79 14.32 -26.24
CA LYS A 129 14.09 14.10 -26.93
C LYS A 129 14.35 12.59 -27.06
N GLY A 130 13.95 12.00 -28.18
CA GLY A 130 14.22 10.60 -28.53
C GLY A 130 13.95 10.35 -30.02
N PRO A 131 14.45 9.24 -30.61
CA PRO A 131 14.34 8.96 -32.05
C PRO A 131 12.89 8.82 -32.55
N ASN A 132 11.94 8.54 -31.65
CA ASN A 132 10.50 8.62 -31.90
C ASN A 132 9.89 9.71 -31.00
N PRO A 133 9.71 10.95 -31.48
CA PRO A 133 9.09 12.00 -30.68
C PRO A 133 7.61 11.70 -30.43
N GLY A 134 7.20 11.70 -29.16
CA GLY A 134 5.82 11.41 -28.74
C GLY A 134 5.57 11.80 -27.29
N CYS A 135 4.31 11.74 -26.87
CA CYS A 135 3.90 12.00 -25.50
C CYS A 135 3.93 10.69 -24.72
N VAL A 136 4.37 10.74 -23.46
CA VAL A 136 4.40 9.55 -22.61
C VAL A 136 3.07 9.46 -21.85
N ALA A 137 2.43 8.30 -21.92
CA ALA A 137 1.21 7.99 -21.19
C ALA A 137 1.35 6.63 -20.48
N ILE A 138 0.55 6.43 -19.44
CA ILE A 138 0.46 5.16 -18.73
C ILE A 138 -0.69 4.35 -19.35
N ARG A 139 -0.44 3.09 -19.72
CA ARG A 139 -1.47 2.20 -20.26
C ARG A 139 -2.53 1.89 -19.20
N MET A 140 -3.75 1.61 -19.67
CA MET A 140 -4.88 1.12 -18.87
C MET A 140 -5.29 -0.28 -19.37
N GLY A 141 -5.97 -1.07 -18.54
CA GLY A 141 -6.38 -2.46 -18.87
C GLY A 141 -5.35 -3.52 -18.47
N ASP A 142 -5.23 -4.61 -19.22
CA ASP A 142 -4.36 -5.76 -18.89
C ASP A 142 -2.86 -5.44 -18.83
N ALA A 143 -2.47 -4.28 -19.38
CA ALA A 143 -1.12 -3.74 -19.34
C ALA A 143 -1.00 -2.47 -18.47
N ALA A 144 -1.92 -2.31 -17.50
CA ALA A 144 -1.98 -1.12 -16.66
C ALA A 144 -0.64 -0.82 -15.97
N GLY A 145 -0.26 0.46 -15.92
CA GLY A 145 0.96 0.90 -15.25
C GLY A 145 2.22 0.92 -16.12
N LEU A 146 2.20 0.34 -17.32
CA LEU A 146 3.31 0.44 -18.27
C LEU A 146 3.34 1.82 -18.96
N TRP A 147 4.54 2.40 -19.09
CA TRP A 147 4.76 3.62 -19.87
C TRP A 147 4.76 3.31 -21.36
N ASP A 148 4.05 4.12 -22.15
CA ASP A 148 3.96 4.02 -23.60
C ASP A 148 4.19 5.39 -24.26
N VAL A 149 4.65 5.38 -25.51
CA VAL A 149 4.89 6.58 -26.31
C VAL A 149 3.78 6.72 -27.35
N MET A 150 2.93 7.71 -27.16
CA MET A 150 1.76 7.96 -28.02
C MET A 150 1.89 9.27 -28.80
N ASN A 151 1.02 9.45 -29.81
CA ASN A 151 0.92 10.73 -30.51
C ASN A 151 0.38 11.81 -29.54
N CYS A 152 1.09 12.93 -29.43
CA CYS A 152 0.72 14.05 -28.56
C CYS A 152 -0.61 14.73 -28.89
N GLU A 153 -1.14 14.54 -30.10
CA GLU A 153 -2.45 15.07 -30.49
C GLU A 153 -3.60 14.24 -29.92
N GLN A 154 -3.33 12.99 -29.52
CA GLN A 154 -4.32 12.15 -28.87
C GLN A 154 -4.54 12.62 -27.43
N ARG A 155 -5.81 12.89 -27.10
CA ARG A 155 -6.23 13.22 -25.75
C ARG A 155 -6.36 11.94 -24.94
N ALA A 156 -5.70 11.90 -23.78
CA ALA A 156 -5.84 10.83 -22.81
C ALA A 156 -6.24 11.41 -21.44
N PRO A 157 -6.89 10.63 -20.57
CA PRO A 157 -7.04 10.97 -19.17
C PRO A 157 -5.67 11.17 -18.51
N PHE A 158 -5.60 11.99 -17.47
CA PHE A 158 -4.37 12.16 -16.69
C PHE A 158 -4.65 12.31 -15.20
N LEU A 159 -3.63 11.95 -14.42
CA LEU A 159 -3.61 12.07 -12.98
C LEU A 159 -2.73 13.28 -12.59
N CYS A 160 -3.26 14.17 -11.76
CA CYS A 160 -2.49 15.25 -11.16
C CYS A 160 -2.28 15.00 -9.68
N LYS A 161 -1.07 15.30 -9.18
CA LYS A 161 -0.81 15.41 -7.73
C LYS A 161 -0.92 16.87 -7.28
N ARG A 162 -1.67 17.10 -6.20
CA ARG A 162 -1.69 18.37 -5.46
C ARG A 162 -1.15 18.09 -4.06
N LEU A 163 -0.27 18.95 -3.55
CA LEU A 163 0.20 18.84 -2.17
C LEU A 163 -0.98 19.11 -1.22
N ALA A 164 -1.07 18.33 -0.13
CA ALA A 164 -1.97 18.65 0.97
C ALA A 164 -1.55 19.99 1.61
N GLU A 165 -2.53 20.74 2.11
CA GLU A 165 -2.27 22.02 2.77
C GLU A 165 -1.29 21.84 3.94
N GLY A 166 -0.27 22.71 3.99
CA GLY A 166 0.75 22.67 5.05
C GLY A 166 1.92 21.71 4.83
N VAL A 167 1.94 20.91 3.75
CA VAL A 167 3.06 20.01 3.45
C VAL A 167 4.14 20.73 2.64
N THR A 168 5.36 20.80 3.17
CA THR A 168 6.54 21.23 2.41
C THR A 168 7.06 20.07 1.57
N PRO A 169 7.36 20.29 0.27
CA PRO A 169 7.95 19.25 -0.56
C PRO A 169 9.33 18.86 -0.02
N PRO A 170 9.72 17.57 -0.11
CA PRO A 170 11.05 17.14 0.26
C PRO A 170 12.09 17.85 -0.62
N PRO A 171 13.32 18.07 -0.11
CA PRO A 171 14.41 18.62 -0.91
C PRO A 171 14.58 17.80 -2.19
N ILE A 172 14.75 18.47 -3.32
CA ILE A 172 15.05 17.78 -4.59
C ILE A 172 16.34 17.00 -4.38
N PRO A 173 16.36 15.67 -4.58
CA PRO A 173 17.59 14.89 -4.52
C PRO A 173 18.59 15.50 -5.50
N ARG A 174 19.82 15.79 -5.03
CA ARG A 174 20.89 16.17 -5.96
C ARG A 174 21.07 15.01 -6.93
N ALA A 175 20.88 15.26 -8.22
CA ALA A 175 21.23 14.31 -9.26
C ALA A 175 22.76 14.10 -9.18
N THR A 176 23.18 12.94 -8.70
CA THR A 176 24.53 12.45 -8.95
C THR A 176 24.59 12.08 -10.43
N SER A 177 25.64 12.55 -11.12
CA SER A 177 25.90 12.13 -12.49
C SER A 177 26.00 10.60 -12.54
N PRO A 178 25.37 9.93 -13.51
CA PRO A 178 25.56 8.50 -13.71
C PRO A 178 27.07 8.18 -13.82
N PRO A 179 27.55 7.07 -13.25
CA PRO A 179 28.92 6.65 -13.47
C PRO A 179 29.15 6.45 -14.98
N PRO A 180 30.33 6.81 -15.51
CA PRO A 180 30.68 6.55 -16.90
C PRO A 180 30.63 5.03 -17.18
N CYS A 181 30.16 4.68 -18.37
CA CYS A 181 30.15 3.28 -18.81
C CYS A 181 31.58 2.72 -18.81
N PRO A 182 31.80 1.46 -18.40
CA PRO A 182 33.09 0.82 -18.52
C PRO A 182 33.55 0.80 -19.98
N GLU A 183 34.79 1.21 -20.23
CA GLU A 183 35.45 0.99 -21.52
C GLU A 183 35.89 -0.48 -21.61
N GLU A 184 35.66 -1.11 -22.76
CA GLU A 184 36.05 -2.50 -23.07
C GLU A 184 37.57 -2.75 -23.00
#